data_AF-A0A850SN71-F1
#
_entry.id   AF-A0A850SN71-F1
#
_cell.length_a   1.000
_cell.length_b   1.000
_cell.length_c   1.000
_cell.angle_alpha   90.00
_cell.angle_beta   90.00
_cell.angle_gamma   90.00
#
_symmetry.space_group_name_H-M   'P 1'
#
loop_
_entity.id
_entity.type
_entity.pdbx_description
1 polymer ?
#
loop_
_entity_poly.entity_id
_entity_poly.type
_entity_poly.pdbx_seq_one_letter_code
_entity_poly.pdbx_strand_id
1 'polypeptide(L)'
;MSALQITTEQDGQQPEIGKFDRSILNLLKQHGRTPAEIAEELNVSKRTVHSALERLEDKVAKVPFTHYYLLAHGAYGDKCFVYRAHFDQCSEGMKQWSDRAGSNPTRRSYINMMYRVCAGKLVPDFVMHPGGWEWPNTFYAFRSAWDKHYHKRAMPDILVKSLRAFAANALNIDLKSEYKRVESLELKPPKPRGKYRHIRLSLQEIDKAIAWIEGPSGREAAEKYILDSPVQPTPDQIDSAHDELKAHFAFSLEGCIRPSPLLWVKVEQVALYANKNSDGSHVRFVAYEPKTGDIFNKRIIHPILAEWAWHWKLRRLKFHYAHLFVDSNYYQPEKYESARLAEVRERFGACYRELFEYLGKQEDIYFQDTLYCMRHISAWFWIDRYGIAIIPRLRSMGWRSESTLLSHYVDIDDASEDMLDPGNQVKA
;
A
#
# COMPACT_ATOMS: atom_id res chain seq x y z
N MET A 1 30.57 -70.79 15.58
CA MET A 1 30.04 -69.44 15.27
C MET A 1 29.47 -69.53 13.86
N SER A 2 28.19 -69.86 13.76
CA SER A 2 27.08 -68.94 13.46
C SER A 2 27.02 -68.57 11.97
N ALA A 3 25.95 -69.04 11.36
CA ALA A 3 25.53 -68.82 9.98
C ALA A 3 25.34 -67.33 9.65
N LEU A 4 25.41 -66.97 8.36
CA LEU A 4 24.20 -66.60 7.60
C LEU A 4 24.51 -66.33 6.12
N GLN A 5 23.64 -66.92 5.31
CA GLN A 5 23.45 -66.68 3.89
C GLN A 5 23.16 -65.21 3.62
N ILE A 6 23.81 -64.61 2.63
CA ILE A 6 23.30 -63.40 2.00
C ILE A 6 22.28 -63.86 0.96
N THR A 7 21.02 -63.64 1.33
CA THR A 7 19.85 -63.80 0.49
C THR A 7 19.74 -62.64 -0.49
N THR A 8 19.35 -62.98 -1.71
CA THR A 8 18.73 -62.16 -2.76
C THR A 8 18.12 -60.83 -2.29
N GLU A 9 18.60 -59.70 -2.83
CA GLU A 9 17.76 -58.53 -3.04
C GLU A 9 17.25 -58.52 -4.48
N GLN A 10 15.93 -58.45 -4.56
CA GLN A 10 15.10 -58.64 -5.73
C GLN A 10 15.26 -57.47 -6.70
N ASP A 11 15.30 -57.81 -8.00
CA ASP A 11 14.89 -56.91 -9.07
C ASP A 11 13.54 -56.29 -8.72
N GLY A 12 13.54 -55.00 -8.36
CA GLY A 12 12.35 -54.20 -8.21
C GLY A 12 11.69 -53.99 -9.57
N GLN A 13 10.88 -54.95 -10.02
CA GLN A 13 9.95 -54.73 -11.12
C GLN A 13 9.03 -53.55 -10.73
N GLN A 14 9.23 -52.40 -11.39
CA GLN A 14 8.31 -51.29 -11.26
C GLN A 14 6.91 -51.73 -11.71
N PRO A 15 5.85 -51.46 -10.94
CA PRO A 15 4.50 -51.81 -11.35
C PRO A 15 4.15 -51.10 -12.66
N GLU A 16 3.73 -51.89 -13.66
CA GLU A 16 3.29 -51.36 -14.95
C GLU A 16 2.12 -50.37 -14.76
N ILE A 17 2.27 -49.16 -15.30
CA ILE A 17 1.21 -48.14 -15.27
C ILE A 17 0.08 -48.57 -16.20
N GLY A 18 -1.08 -48.89 -15.62
CA GLY A 18 -2.29 -49.28 -16.35
C GLY A 18 -2.87 -48.17 -17.24
N LYS A 19 -3.69 -48.55 -18.22
CA LYS A 19 -4.30 -47.62 -19.20
C LYS A 19 -5.09 -46.47 -18.54
N PHE A 20 -5.78 -46.77 -17.44
CA PHE A 20 -6.55 -45.77 -16.67
C PHE A 20 -5.63 -44.73 -16.00
N ASP A 21 -4.57 -45.19 -15.34
CA ASP A 21 -3.60 -44.31 -14.71
C ASP A 21 -2.92 -43.43 -15.78
N ARG A 22 -2.59 -43.95 -16.96
CA ARG A 22 -2.06 -43.14 -18.09
C ARG A 22 -3.03 -42.04 -18.53
N SER A 23 -4.33 -42.31 -18.57
CA SER A 23 -5.34 -41.28 -18.89
C SER A 23 -5.40 -40.18 -17.84
N ILE A 24 -5.36 -40.53 -16.55
CA ILE A 24 -5.28 -39.54 -15.46
C ILE A 24 -4.00 -38.69 -15.59
N LEU A 25 -2.86 -39.33 -15.84
CA LEU A 25 -1.58 -38.65 -16.03
C LEU A 25 -1.62 -37.68 -17.23
N ASN A 26 -2.25 -38.07 -18.35
CA ASN A 26 -2.40 -37.21 -19.52
C ASN A 26 -3.32 -36.01 -19.26
N LEU A 27 -4.41 -36.20 -18.53
CA LEU A 27 -5.32 -35.11 -18.14
C LEU A 27 -4.64 -34.11 -17.20
N LEU A 28 -3.80 -34.61 -16.29
CA LEU A 28 -2.97 -33.76 -15.43
C LEU A 28 -1.91 -33.00 -16.24
N LYS A 29 -1.30 -33.64 -17.25
CA LYS A 29 -0.29 -33.01 -18.14
C LYS A 29 -0.85 -31.88 -19.00
N GLN A 30 -2.09 -32.01 -19.50
CA GLN A 30 -2.65 -31.03 -20.43
C GLN A 30 -3.00 -29.70 -19.75
N HIS A 31 -3.72 -29.72 -18.62
CA HIS A 31 -4.26 -28.48 -18.03
C HIS A 31 -4.30 -28.40 -16.49
N GLY A 32 -3.74 -29.35 -15.74
CA GLY A 32 -3.78 -29.32 -14.27
C GLY A 32 -5.22 -29.31 -13.72
N ARG A 33 -5.83 -30.49 -13.59
CA ARG A 33 -7.25 -30.64 -13.24
C ARG A 33 -7.46 -31.09 -11.79
N THR A 34 -8.59 -30.71 -11.21
CA THR A 34 -9.05 -31.22 -9.91
C THR A 34 -9.52 -32.68 -10.03
N PRO A 35 -9.54 -33.46 -8.93
CA PRO A 35 -10.09 -34.82 -8.96
C PRO A 35 -11.55 -34.89 -9.42
N ALA A 36 -12.33 -33.81 -9.24
CA ALA A 36 -13.71 -33.72 -9.69
C ALA A 36 -13.81 -33.62 -11.22
N GLU A 37 -13.00 -32.77 -11.84
CA GLU A 37 -12.96 -32.61 -13.30
C GLU A 37 -12.40 -33.85 -14.00
N ILE A 38 -11.41 -34.52 -13.38
CA ILE A 38 -10.89 -35.79 -13.90
C ILE A 38 -11.95 -36.89 -13.82
N ALA A 39 -12.71 -36.93 -12.72
CA ALA A 39 -13.79 -37.90 -12.54
C ALA A 39 -14.90 -37.71 -13.57
N GLU A 40 -15.27 -36.45 -13.84
CA GLU A 40 -16.24 -36.09 -14.86
C GLU A 40 -15.74 -36.47 -16.26
N GLU A 41 -14.52 -36.09 -16.63
CA GLU A 41 -14.00 -36.36 -17.98
C GLU A 41 -13.77 -37.85 -18.27
N LEU A 42 -13.37 -38.61 -17.27
CA LEU A 42 -13.19 -40.05 -17.40
C LEU A 42 -14.47 -40.85 -17.13
N ASN A 43 -15.58 -40.18 -16.80
CA ASN A 43 -16.86 -40.80 -16.43
C ASN A 43 -16.71 -41.88 -15.34
N VAL A 44 -16.02 -41.53 -14.25
CA VAL A 44 -15.76 -42.40 -13.10
C VAL A 44 -16.07 -41.66 -11.79
N SER A 45 -16.13 -42.40 -10.68
CA SER A 45 -16.35 -41.75 -9.38
C SER A 45 -15.11 -40.96 -8.91
N LYS A 46 -15.32 -39.87 -8.17
CA LYS A 46 -14.24 -39.11 -7.51
C LYS A 46 -13.36 -40.02 -6.63
N ARG A 47 -13.96 -41.01 -5.96
CA ARG A 47 -13.26 -41.98 -5.13
C ARG A 47 -12.29 -42.83 -5.96
N THR A 48 -12.70 -43.25 -7.16
CA THR A 48 -11.85 -43.99 -8.11
C THR A 48 -10.62 -43.16 -8.52
N VAL A 49 -10.80 -41.86 -8.77
CA VAL A 49 -9.70 -40.94 -9.09
C VAL A 49 -8.77 -40.75 -7.89
N HIS A 50 -9.31 -40.55 -6.68
CA HIS A 50 -8.50 -40.44 -5.47
C HIS A 50 -7.65 -41.69 -5.21
N SER A 51 -8.24 -42.88 -5.30
CA SER A 51 -7.48 -44.12 -5.13
C SER A 51 -6.43 -44.33 -6.22
N ALA A 52 -6.64 -43.83 -7.44
CA ALA A 52 -5.62 -43.86 -8.49
C ALA A 52 -4.48 -42.88 -8.21
N LEU A 53 -4.78 -41.66 -7.73
CA LEU A 53 -3.78 -40.68 -7.33
C LEU A 53 -2.96 -41.14 -6.12
N GLU A 54 -3.58 -41.84 -5.16
CA GLU A 54 -2.90 -42.50 -4.03
C GLU A 54 -1.98 -43.64 -4.48
N ARG A 55 -2.36 -44.44 -5.50
CA ARG A 55 -1.45 -45.44 -6.09
C ARG A 55 -0.30 -44.81 -6.87
N LEU A 56 -0.53 -43.64 -7.44
CA LEU A 56 0.48 -42.87 -8.15
C LEU A 56 1.34 -42.01 -7.20
N GLU A 57 1.19 -42.15 -5.88
CA GLU A 57 1.79 -41.27 -4.86
C GLU A 57 3.32 -41.20 -4.93
N ASP A 58 4.04 -42.30 -5.18
CA ASP A 58 5.51 -42.23 -5.37
C ASP A 58 5.92 -41.46 -6.63
N LYS A 59 4.97 -41.35 -7.56
CA LYS A 59 5.06 -40.56 -8.78
C LYS A 59 4.32 -39.23 -8.61
N VAL A 60 3.79 -38.86 -7.44
CA VAL A 60 2.94 -37.67 -7.23
C VAL A 60 3.18 -37.09 -5.82
N ALA A 61 3.86 -35.94 -5.69
CA ALA A 61 4.25 -35.42 -4.38
C ALA A 61 3.04 -34.97 -3.51
N LYS A 62 3.00 -35.41 -2.23
CA LYS A 62 2.02 -34.96 -1.22
C LYS A 62 2.34 -33.53 -0.73
N VAL A 63 1.32 -32.65 -0.73
CA VAL A 63 1.33 -31.38 0.02
C VAL A 63 0.00 -31.24 0.76
N PRO A 64 -0.02 -30.94 2.07
CA PRO A 64 -1.26 -30.76 2.81
C PRO A 64 -1.96 -29.44 2.44
N PHE A 65 -3.28 -29.53 2.34
CA PHE A 65 -4.28 -28.47 2.10
C PHE A 65 -4.40 -27.92 0.67
N THR A 66 -5.42 -28.47 -0.02
CA THR A 66 -6.24 -27.96 -1.12
C THR A 66 -5.55 -27.02 -2.14
N HIS A 67 -5.40 -27.49 -3.39
CA HIS A 67 -6.22 -27.06 -4.55
C HIS A 67 -5.82 -27.75 -5.88
N TYR A 68 -4.67 -28.46 -6.03
CA TYR A 68 -4.33 -29.26 -7.25
C TYR A 68 -3.39 -30.46 -6.95
N TYR A 69 -3.42 -31.53 -7.77
CA TYR A 69 -2.54 -32.74 -7.69
C TYR A 69 -1.55 -32.84 -8.84
N LEU A 70 -0.45 -33.57 -8.64
CA LEU A 70 0.73 -33.49 -9.50
C LEU A 70 1.76 -34.60 -9.51
N LEU A 71 2.27 -34.93 -10.70
CA LEU A 71 3.38 -35.87 -10.93
C LEU A 71 4.77 -35.38 -10.46
N ALA A 72 5.46 -36.20 -9.66
CA ALA A 72 6.88 -36.19 -9.36
C ALA A 72 7.67 -37.03 -10.40
N HIS A 73 8.83 -36.56 -10.86
CA HIS A 73 9.63 -37.27 -11.88
C HIS A 73 10.88 -37.94 -11.31
N GLY A 74 11.05 -39.22 -11.70
CA GLY A 74 12.33 -39.91 -11.82
C GLY A 74 12.46 -40.59 -13.21
N ALA A 75 13.65 -40.48 -13.80
CA ALA A 75 14.26 -41.29 -14.87
C ALA A 75 13.91 -41.14 -16.37
N TYR A 76 12.77 -40.63 -16.86
CA TYR A 76 12.57 -40.50 -18.31
C TYR A 76 11.94 -39.16 -18.73
N GLY A 77 12.64 -38.46 -19.64
CA GLY A 77 12.31 -37.12 -20.14
C GLY A 77 10.98 -37.10 -20.91
N ASP A 78 10.04 -36.30 -20.42
CA ASP A 78 9.59 -35.05 -21.04
C ASP A 78 8.57 -34.39 -20.10
N LYS A 79 8.93 -33.19 -19.64
CA LYS A 79 8.56 -32.64 -18.34
C LYS A 79 7.16 -31.99 -18.36
N CYS A 80 6.29 -32.42 -17.46
CA CYS A 80 5.11 -31.65 -17.03
C CYS A 80 5.14 -31.51 -15.51
N PHE A 81 5.38 -30.28 -15.07
CA PHE A 81 5.35 -29.89 -13.67
C PHE A 81 4.05 -29.16 -13.38
N VAL A 82 3.55 -29.36 -12.19
CA VAL A 82 2.76 -28.42 -11.43
C VAL A 82 3.36 -28.54 -10.02
N TYR A 83 3.33 -27.44 -9.28
CA TYR A 83 3.60 -27.38 -7.86
C TYR A 83 2.72 -26.22 -7.38
N ARG A 84 2.56 -26.05 -6.06
CA ARG A 84 2.51 -24.68 -5.53
C ARG A 84 3.88 -24.05 -5.78
N ALA A 85 4.10 -23.68 -7.03
CA ALA A 85 5.13 -22.75 -7.41
C ALA A 85 4.77 -21.44 -6.72
N HIS A 86 5.78 -20.80 -6.16
CA HIS A 86 5.75 -19.36 -5.96
C HIS A 86 5.15 -18.73 -7.24
N PHE A 87 4.13 -17.86 -7.16
CA PHE A 87 3.37 -17.37 -8.34
C PHE A 87 4.30 -16.78 -9.43
N ASP A 88 5.48 -16.35 -9.00
CA ASP A 88 6.66 -15.91 -9.74
C ASP A 88 7.47 -17.02 -10.43
N GLN A 89 7.12 -18.29 -10.29
CA GLN A 89 7.75 -19.43 -10.98
C GLN A 89 6.79 -20.09 -11.99
N CYS A 90 5.55 -19.57 -12.12
CA CYS A 90 4.53 -20.09 -13.02
C CYS A 90 4.77 -19.76 -14.50
N SER A 91 5.51 -18.69 -14.80
CA SER A 91 6.02 -18.38 -16.15
C SER A 91 7.23 -17.45 -16.06
N GLU A 92 8.07 -17.45 -17.08
CA GLU A 92 9.25 -16.56 -17.15
C GLU A 92 8.84 -15.07 -17.04
N GLY A 93 7.74 -14.68 -17.67
CA GLY A 93 7.20 -13.32 -17.55
C GLY A 93 6.73 -12.98 -16.13
N MET A 94 6.14 -13.95 -15.41
CA MET A 94 5.73 -13.77 -14.02
C MET A 94 6.93 -13.62 -13.08
N LYS A 95 7.98 -14.41 -13.31
CA LYS A 95 9.26 -14.31 -12.59
C LYS A 95 9.86 -12.92 -12.75
N GLN A 96 10.03 -12.49 -13.99
CA GLN A 96 10.56 -11.17 -14.32
C GLN A 96 9.70 -10.04 -13.75
N TRP A 97 8.38 -10.20 -13.70
CA TRP A 97 7.50 -9.20 -13.08
C TRP A 97 7.68 -9.15 -11.55
N SER A 98 7.75 -10.30 -10.89
CA SER A 98 7.98 -10.38 -9.44
C SER A 98 9.35 -9.84 -9.04
N ASP A 99 10.40 -10.22 -9.75
CA ASP A 99 11.77 -9.73 -9.51
C ASP A 99 11.83 -8.21 -9.66
N ARG A 100 11.19 -7.65 -10.71
CA ARG A 100 11.07 -6.19 -10.91
C ARG A 100 10.16 -5.50 -9.89
N ALA A 101 9.24 -6.22 -9.25
CA ALA A 101 8.43 -5.67 -8.18
C ALA A 101 9.27 -5.47 -6.90
N GLY A 102 10.22 -6.36 -6.64
CA GLY A 102 11.12 -6.31 -5.49
C GLY A 102 10.35 -6.11 -4.17
N SER A 103 10.83 -5.18 -3.34
CA SER A 103 10.19 -4.81 -2.07
C SER A 103 9.07 -3.77 -2.19
N ASN A 104 8.62 -3.37 -3.39
CA ASN A 104 7.59 -2.35 -3.54
C ASN A 104 6.19 -2.89 -3.13
N PRO A 105 5.57 -2.39 -2.05
CA PRO A 105 4.33 -2.96 -1.52
C PRO A 105 3.16 -2.88 -2.51
N THR A 106 3.07 -1.78 -3.27
CA THR A 106 2.01 -1.59 -4.27
C THR A 106 2.14 -2.60 -5.42
N ARG A 107 3.36 -2.82 -5.93
CA ARG A 107 3.59 -3.82 -6.99
C ARG A 107 3.32 -5.25 -6.49
N ARG A 108 3.75 -5.57 -5.26
CA ARG A 108 3.46 -6.87 -4.63
C ARG A 108 1.97 -7.08 -4.40
N SER A 109 1.23 -6.03 -4.05
CA SER A 109 -0.22 -6.08 -3.93
C SER A 109 -0.90 -6.46 -5.26
N TYR A 110 -0.40 -5.97 -6.39
CA TYR A 110 -0.91 -6.36 -7.71
C TYR A 110 -0.64 -7.83 -8.04
N ILE A 111 0.55 -8.32 -7.72
CA ILE A 111 0.90 -9.75 -7.90
C ILE A 111 -0.02 -10.63 -7.03
N ASN A 112 -0.21 -10.26 -5.76
CA ASN A 112 -1.10 -10.99 -4.84
C ASN A 112 -2.55 -10.98 -5.31
N MET A 113 -3.02 -9.88 -5.90
CA MET A 113 -4.36 -9.82 -6.47
C MET A 113 -4.50 -10.76 -7.67
N MET A 114 -3.50 -10.81 -8.55
CA MET A 114 -3.48 -11.77 -9.67
C MET A 114 -3.44 -13.22 -9.21
N TYR A 115 -2.73 -13.52 -8.12
CA TYR A 115 -2.80 -14.84 -7.48
C TYR A 115 -4.24 -15.20 -7.10
N ARG A 116 -4.97 -14.26 -6.48
CA ARG A 116 -6.38 -14.48 -6.11
C ARG A 116 -7.29 -14.67 -7.32
N VAL A 117 -7.02 -13.96 -8.42
CA VAL A 117 -7.75 -14.14 -9.69
C VAL A 117 -7.51 -15.55 -10.23
N CYS A 118 -6.24 -15.94 -10.42
CA CYS A 118 -5.86 -17.21 -11.03
C CYS A 118 -6.35 -18.41 -10.21
N ALA A 119 -6.37 -18.27 -8.88
CA ALA A 119 -6.85 -19.31 -7.96
C ALA A 119 -8.37 -19.33 -7.78
N GLY A 120 -9.15 -18.57 -8.55
CA GLY A 120 -10.61 -18.50 -8.42
C GLY A 120 -11.11 -17.92 -7.08
N LYS A 121 -10.26 -17.28 -6.28
CA LYS A 121 -10.65 -16.73 -4.97
C LYS A 121 -11.55 -15.50 -5.08
N LEU A 122 -11.57 -14.84 -6.25
CA LEU A 122 -12.44 -13.70 -6.53
C LEU A 122 -13.66 -14.11 -7.36
N VAL A 123 -13.47 -15.01 -8.31
CA VAL A 123 -14.53 -15.53 -9.17
C VAL A 123 -14.34 -17.04 -9.20
N PRO A 124 -15.07 -17.82 -8.37
CA PRO A 124 -14.87 -19.27 -8.23
C PRO A 124 -15.00 -20.05 -9.55
N ASP A 125 -15.87 -19.59 -10.44
CA ASP A 125 -16.08 -20.17 -11.78
C ASP A 125 -14.95 -19.85 -12.77
N PHE A 126 -13.96 -19.04 -12.38
CA PHE A 126 -12.82 -18.69 -13.20
C PHE A 126 -11.52 -19.06 -12.49
N VAL A 127 -10.96 -20.19 -12.91
CA VAL A 127 -9.69 -20.73 -12.41
C VAL A 127 -8.76 -20.91 -13.59
N MET A 128 -7.57 -20.33 -13.53
CA MET A 128 -6.65 -20.36 -14.67
C MET A 128 -5.19 -20.24 -14.22
N HIS A 129 -4.33 -21.09 -14.78
CA HIS A 129 -2.89 -20.99 -14.56
C HIS A 129 -2.33 -19.68 -15.18
N PRO A 130 -1.41 -18.94 -14.52
CA PRO A 130 -0.87 -17.67 -15.03
C PRO A 130 -0.26 -17.78 -16.43
N GLY A 131 0.41 -18.90 -16.73
CA GLY A 131 1.00 -19.15 -18.05
C GLY A 131 -0.02 -19.45 -19.16
N GLY A 132 -1.29 -19.73 -18.81
CA GLY A 132 -2.37 -19.97 -19.77
C GLY A 132 -3.17 -18.71 -20.13
N TRP A 133 -2.75 -17.53 -19.66
CA TRP A 133 -3.41 -16.29 -20.01
C TRP A 133 -3.00 -15.81 -21.40
N GLU A 134 -4.00 -15.54 -22.24
CA GLU A 134 -3.83 -15.04 -23.58
C GLU A 134 -4.56 -13.72 -23.76
N TRP A 135 -3.84 -12.73 -24.28
CA TRP A 135 -4.44 -11.44 -24.62
C TRP A 135 -5.18 -11.52 -25.96
N PRO A 136 -6.41 -10.98 -26.08
CA PRO A 136 -7.29 -10.45 -25.02
C PRO A 136 -8.27 -11.50 -24.44
N ASN A 137 -8.28 -12.72 -24.99
CA ASN A 137 -9.34 -13.71 -24.81
C ASN A 137 -9.57 -14.09 -23.34
N THR A 138 -8.52 -14.38 -22.57
CA THR A 138 -8.68 -14.82 -21.18
C THR A 138 -9.09 -13.68 -20.26
N PHE A 139 -8.77 -12.43 -20.62
CA PHE A 139 -9.25 -11.24 -19.92
C PHE A 139 -10.75 -11.02 -20.13
N TYR A 140 -11.25 -11.25 -21.36
CA TYR A 140 -12.69 -11.23 -21.62
C TYR A 140 -13.43 -12.36 -20.92
N ALA A 141 -12.86 -13.57 -20.91
CA ALA A 141 -13.43 -14.70 -20.18
C ALA A 141 -13.53 -14.41 -18.67
N PHE A 142 -12.48 -13.83 -18.07
CA PHE A 142 -12.51 -13.40 -16.67
C PHE A 142 -13.58 -12.33 -16.43
N ARG A 143 -13.68 -11.32 -17.29
CA ARG A 143 -14.70 -10.28 -17.17
C ARG A 143 -16.12 -10.85 -17.25
N SER A 144 -16.36 -11.75 -18.20
CA SER A 144 -17.66 -12.42 -18.34
C SER A 144 -18.02 -13.21 -17.09
N ALA A 145 -17.04 -13.93 -16.52
CA ALA A 145 -17.23 -14.66 -15.27
C ALA A 145 -17.48 -13.73 -14.09
N TRP A 146 -16.76 -12.59 -14.01
CA TRP A 146 -17.00 -11.55 -13.01
C TRP A 146 -18.42 -10.98 -13.11
N ASP A 147 -18.86 -10.61 -14.31
CA ASP A 147 -20.19 -10.02 -14.52
C ASP A 147 -21.32 -10.98 -14.18
N LYS A 148 -21.12 -12.28 -14.44
CA LYS A 148 -22.03 -13.33 -14.00
C LYS A 148 -22.05 -13.46 -12.48
N HIS A 149 -20.89 -13.48 -11.83
CA HIS A 149 -20.77 -13.71 -10.39
C HIS A 149 -21.21 -12.51 -9.53
N TYR A 150 -20.94 -11.29 -10.00
CA TYR A 150 -21.21 -10.04 -9.28
C TYR A 150 -22.30 -9.18 -9.94
N HIS A 151 -23.15 -9.76 -10.79
CA HIS A 151 -24.29 -9.08 -11.42
C HIS A 151 -23.92 -7.75 -12.11
N LYS A 152 -22.90 -7.79 -12.98
CA LYS A 152 -22.36 -6.63 -13.72
C LYS A 152 -21.81 -5.49 -12.84
N ARG A 153 -21.56 -5.73 -11.54
CA ARG A 153 -20.91 -4.73 -10.67
C ARG A 153 -19.52 -4.37 -11.20
N ALA A 154 -19.14 -3.10 -11.04
CA ALA A 154 -17.80 -2.62 -11.37
C ALA A 154 -16.72 -3.40 -10.58
N MET A 155 -15.62 -3.75 -11.26
CA MET A 155 -14.47 -4.34 -10.59
C MET A 155 -13.77 -3.32 -9.71
N PRO A 156 -13.23 -3.71 -8.53
CA PRO A 156 -12.38 -2.85 -7.73
C PRO A 156 -11.19 -2.32 -8.54
N ASP A 157 -10.84 -1.05 -8.36
CA ASP A 157 -9.73 -0.39 -9.08
C ASP A 157 -8.39 -1.14 -8.92
N ILE A 158 -8.15 -1.72 -7.74
CA ILE A 158 -6.97 -2.54 -7.50
C ILE A 158 -6.93 -3.80 -8.36
N LEU A 159 -8.07 -4.45 -8.61
CA LEU A 159 -8.18 -5.62 -9.47
C LEU A 159 -7.90 -5.24 -10.93
N VAL A 160 -8.50 -4.15 -11.41
CA VAL A 160 -8.26 -3.64 -12.77
C VAL A 160 -6.79 -3.29 -12.98
N LYS A 161 -6.18 -2.57 -12.02
CA LYS A 161 -4.74 -2.24 -12.06
C LYS A 161 -3.86 -3.48 -12.05
N SER A 162 -4.26 -4.51 -11.31
CA SER A 162 -3.52 -5.77 -11.24
C SER A 162 -3.55 -6.53 -12.57
N LEU A 163 -4.73 -6.62 -13.20
CA LEU A 163 -4.88 -7.20 -14.54
C LEU A 163 -4.06 -6.44 -15.59
N ARG A 164 -4.09 -5.10 -15.57
CA ARG A 164 -3.28 -4.27 -16.47
C ARG A 164 -1.78 -4.43 -16.21
N ALA A 165 -1.37 -4.47 -14.95
CA ALA A 165 0.03 -4.69 -14.58
C ALA A 165 0.50 -6.08 -15.03
N PHE A 166 -0.33 -7.11 -14.90
CA PHE A 166 -0.03 -8.46 -15.41
C PHE A 166 0.11 -8.48 -16.93
N ALA A 167 -0.82 -7.89 -17.68
CA ALA A 167 -0.73 -7.81 -19.14
C ALA A 167 0.57 -7.10 -19.58
N ALA A 168 0.87 -5.94 -18.98
CA ALA A 168 2.04 -5.15 -19.36
C ALA A 168 3.37 -5.81 -18.96
N ASN A 169 3.45 -6.40 -17.76
CA ASN A 169 4.72 -6.83 -17.20
C ASN A 169 4.99 -8.33 -17.36
N ALA A 170 3.96 -9.18 -17.27
CA ALA A 170 4.12 -10.63 -17.36
C ALA A 170 3.86 -11.16 -18.77
N LEU A 171 2.92 -10.56 -19.51
CA LEU A 171 2.63 -10.94 -20.90
C LEU A 171 3.35 -10.03 -21.93
N ASN A 172 4.10 -9.03 -21.45
CA ASN A 172 4.84 -8.05 -22.25
C ASN A 172 3.97 -7.35 -23.32
N ILE A 173 2.71 -7.11 -23.00
CA ILE A 173 1.76 -6.43 -23.88
C ILE A 173 1.98 -4.91 -23.78
N ASP A 174 2.26 -4.26 -24.91
CA ASP A 174 2.37 -2.80 -24.93
C ASP A 174 0.99 -2.15 -24.79
N LEU A 175 0.74 -1.56 -23.63
CA LEU A 175 -0.50 -0.83 -23.31
C LEU A 175 -0.41 0.66 -23.66
N LYS A 176 0.65 1.14 -24.34
CA LYS A 176 0.90 2.57 -24.61
C LYS A 176 0.23 3.11 -25.87
N SER A 177 -0.32 2.29 -26.75
CA SER A 177 -1.14 2.82 -27.86
C SER A 177 -2.47 3.34 -27.31
N GLU A 178 -2.74 4.61 -27.53
CA GLU A 178 -4.02 5.27 -27.21
C GLU A 178 -5.20 4.35 -27.62
N TYR A 179 -6.05 3.98 -26.64
CA TYR A 179 -7.37 3.39 -26.87
C TYR A 179 -7.52 1.96 -27.45
N LYS A 180 -6.56 1.04 -27.32
CA LYS A 180 -6.89 -0.39 -27.56
C LYS A 180 -7.60 -1.04 -26.36
N ARG A 181 -8.86 -0.63 -26.21
CA ARG A 181 -10.04 -1.36 -25.71
C ARG A 181 -9.75 -2.40 -24.63
N VAL A 182 -9.61 -1.89 -23.41
CA VAL A 182 -10.18 -2.58 -22.25
C VAL A 182 -11.44 -1.86 -21.79
N GLU A 183 -12.29 -1.46 -22.76
CA GLU A 183 -13.64 -0.96 -22.51
C GLU A 183 -14.46 -1.94 -21.64
N SER A 184 -14.08 -3.21 -21.59
CA SER A 184 -14.71 -4.24 -20.75
C SER A 184 -14.22 -4.29 -19.30
N LEU A 185 -13.08 -3.69 -18.91
CA LEU A 185 -12.66 -3.59 -17.50
C LEU A 185 -12.96 -2.21 -16.88
N GLU A 186 -13.34 -1.23 -17.70
CA GLU A 186 -13.66 0.13 -17.25
C GLU A 186 -15.17 0.37 -17.17
N LEU A 187 -15.77 0.01 -16.05
CA LEU A 187 -16.80 0.87 -15.47
C LEU A 187 -16.15 1.51 -14.25
N LYS A 188 -15.45 2.63 -14.47
CA LYS A 188 -15.08 3.49 -13.35
C LYS A 188 -16.40 4.02 -12.78
N PRO A 189 -16.84 3.69 -11.55
CA PRO A 189 -17.52 4.73 -10.80
C PRO A 189 -16.53 5.91 -10.75
N PRO A 190 -16.97 7.16 -10.99
CA PRO A 190 -16.10 8.30 -10.78
C PRO A 190 -15.44 8.12 -9.41
N LYS A 191 -14.10 8.29 -9.34
CA LYS A 191 -13.44 8.34 -8.04
C LYS A 191 -14.27 9.28 -7.18
N PRO A 192 -14.66 8.92 -5.95
CA PRO A 192 -15.41 9.83 -5.11
C PRO A 192 -14.60 11.14 -5.03
N ARG A 193 -15.10 12.17 -5.71
CA ARG A 193 -14.56 13.52 -5.62
C ARG A 193 -14.69 13.92 -4.15
N GLY A 194 -13.66 14.55 -3.62
CA GLY A 194 -13.63 14.94 -2.21
C GLY A 194 -13.43 13.79 -1.22
N LYS A 195 -12.71 12.70 -1.59
CA LYS A 195 -12.36 11.59 -0.65
C LYS A 195 -11.88 12.09 0.72
N TYR A 196 -11.14 13.20 0.73
CA TYR A 196 -10.56 13.78 1.94
C TYR A 196 -11.14 15.17 2.27
N ARG A 197 -12.26 15.55 1.67
CA ARG A 197 -12.86 16.89 1.84
C ARG A 197 -13.27 17.17 3.29
N HIS A 198 -13.77 16.13 3.96
CA HIS A 198 -14.29 16.20 5.32
C HIS A 198 -13.19 16.21 6.38
N ILE A 199 -11.93 15.93 5.99
CA ILE A 199 -10.78 15.95 6.90
C ILE A 199 -10.24 17.38 6.96
N ARG A 200 -10.87 18.22 7.77
CA ARG A 200 -10.59 19.64 7.88
C ARG A 200 -10.83 20.12 9.32
N LEU A 201 -9.96 21.02 9.77
CA LEU A 201 -10.21 21.88 10.92
C LEU A 201 -10.45 23.29 10.38
N SER A 202 -11.53 23.92 10.82
CA SER A 202 -11.75 25.35 10.63
C SER A 202 -10.65 26.16 11.33
N LEU A 203 -10.46 27.43 10.94
CA LEU A 203 -9.47 28.30 11.58
C LEU A 203 -9.71 28.43 13.10
N GLN A 204 -10.98 28.48 13.54
CA GLN A 204 -11.32 28.49 14.96
C GLN A 204 -10.94 27.19 15.68
N GLU A 205 -11.10 26.03 15.02
CA GLU A 205 -10.64 24.75 15.57
C GLU A 205 -9.12 24.66 15.59
N ILE A 206 -8.42 25.28 14.62
CA ILE A 206 -6.96 25.41 14.65
C ILE A 206 -6.51 26.26 15.84
N ASP A 207 -7.15 27.39 16.11
CA ASP A 207 -6.83 28.22 17.27
C ASP A 207 -7.08 27.47 18.59
N LYS A 208 -8.19 26.73 18.68
CA LYS A 208 -8.46 25.82 19.81
C LYS A 208 -7.40 24.73 19.94
N ALA A 209 -6.95 24.16 18.83
CA ALA A 209 -5.90 23.14 18.83
C ALA A 209 -4.56 23.71 19.31
N ILE A 210 -4.20 24.90 18.87
CA ILE A 210 -3.00 25.62 19.33
C ILE A 210 -3.08 25.84 20.84
N ALA A 211 -4.21 26.37 21.33
CA ALA A 211 -4.42 26.61 22.76
C ALA A 211 -4.39 25.31 23.60
N TRP A 212 -4.98 24.23 23.09
CA TRP A 212 -4.97 22.93 23.75
C TRP A 212 -3.55 22.36 23.84
N ILE A 213 -2.80 22.41 22.73
CA ILE A 213 -1.42 21.94 22.66
C ILE A 213 -0.51 22.77 23.57
N GLU A 214 -0.71 24.08 23.62
CA GLU A 214 0.08 24.96 24.49
C GLU A 214 -0.22 24.76 25.97
N GLY A 215 -1.48 24.49 26.30
CA GLY A 215 -1.99 24.44 27.66
C GLY A 215 -1.70 23.14 28.43
N PRO A 216 -2.28 23.02 29.63
CA PRO A 216 -2.07 21.87 30.53
C PRO A 216 -2.46 20.53 29.91
N SER A 217 -3.55 20.48 29.12
CA SER A 217 -4.01 19.24 28.49
C SER A 217 -3.02 18.69 27.47
N GLY A 218 -2.42 19.55 26.63
CA GLY A 218 -1.36 19.13 25.72
C GLY A 218 -0.10 18.65 26.46
N ARG A 219 0.21 19.25 27.61
CA ARG A 219 1.33 18.82 28.46
C ARG A 219 1.06 17.44 29.08
N GLU A 220 -0.14 17.23 29.63
CA GLU A 220 -0.57 15.95 30.20
C GLU A 220 -0.55 14.83 29.14
N ALA A 221 -1.06 15.10 27.95
CA ALA A 221 -1.02 14.15 26.84
C ALA A 221 0.43 13.77 26.48
N ALA A 222 1.36 14.74 26.44
CA ALA A 222 2.77 14.45 26.19
C ALA A 222 3.41 13.62 27.33
N GLU A 223 3.04 13.88 28.58
CA GLU A 223 3.53 13.17 29.77
C GLU A 223 3.14 11.69 29.78
N LYS A 224 1.89 11.36 29.42
CA LYS A 224 1.39 9.97 29.37
C LYS A 224 2.30 9.02 28.58
N TYR A 225 2.94 9.50 27.51
CA TYR A 225 3.81 8.68 26.67
C TYR A 225 5.27 8.62 27.11
N ILE A 226 5.65 9.37 28.15
CA ILE A 226 6.92 9.17 28.85
C ILE A 226 6.75 8.09 29.92
N LEU A 227 5.55 7.99 30.51
CA LEU A 227 5.22 7.13 31.65
C LEU A 227 5.21 5.62 31.35
N ASP A 228 5.34 5.21 30.08
CA ASP A 228 5.63 3.81 29.72
C ASP A 228 7.07 3.38 30.10
N SER A 229 7.88 4.30 30.62
CA SER A 229 9.19 4.04 31.22
C SER A 229 9.06 3.56 32.68
N PRO A 230 9.84 2.57 33.14
CA PRO A 230 9.81 2.08 34.52
C PRO A 230 10.26 3.10 35.58
N VAL A 231 10.66 4.30 35.17
CA VAL A 231 11.13 5.39 36.05
C VAL A 231 10.20 6.59 35.87
N GLN A 232 9.75 7.17 36.99
CA GLN A 232 8.97 8.41 37.00
C GLN A 232 9.73 9.53 36.27
N PRO A 233 9.11 10.20 35.28
CA PRO A 233 9.77 11.23 34.49
C PRO A 233 10.05 12.47 35.32
N THR A 234 11.19 13.12 35.05
CA THR A 234 11.51 14.42 35.66
C THR A 234 10.70 15.54 35.01
N PRO A 235 10.52 16.69 35.69
CA PRO A 235 9.87 17.86 35.09
C PRO A 235 10.49 18.27 33.75
N ASP A 236 11.82 18.25 33.65
CA ASP A 236 12.55 18.58 32.41
C ASP A 236 12.25 17.60 31.26
N GLN A 237 12.01 16.32 31.57
CA GLN A 237 11.61 15.32 30.57
C GLN A 237 10.20 15.58 30.06
N ILE A 238 9.27 15.92 30.96
CA ILE A 238 7.89 16.26 30.61
C ILE A 238 7.86 17.50 29.73
N ASP A 239 8.56 18.55 30.14
CA ASP A 239 8.63 19.79 29.36
C ASP A 239 9.33 19.56 28.01
N SER A 240 10.33 18.66 27.95
CA SER A 240 10.92 18.23 26.68
C SER A 240 9.92 17.57 25.74
N ALA A 241 9.09 16.67 26.24
CA ALA A 241 8.10 15.97 25.41
C ALA A 241 6.98 16.93 24.98
N HIS A 242 6.61 17.89 25.82
CA HIS A 242 5.64 18.92 25.49
C HIS A 242 6.16 19.85 24.37
N ASP A 243 7.41 20.29 24.45
CA ASP A 243 8.06 21.05 23.38
C ASP A 243 8.16 20.25 22.07
N GLU A 244 8.44 18.94 22.18
CA GLU A 244 8.47 18.04 21.04
C GLU A 244 7.08 17.94 20.37
N LEU A 245 6.01 17.80 21.14
CA LEU A 245 4.64 17.75 20.64
C LEU A 245 4.26 19.06 19.94
N LYS A 246 4.55 20.21 20.56
CA LYS A 246 4.35 21.56 19.98
C LYS A 246 5.04 21.67 18.61
N ALA A 247 6.32 21.30 18.54
CA ALA A 247 7.05 21.32 17.29
C ALA A 247 6.47 20.35 16.26
N HIS A 248 6.19 19.10 16.64
CA HIS A 248 5.62 18.11 15.73
C HIS A 248 4.29 18.59 15.12
N PHE A 249 3.44 19.25 15.92
CA PHE A 249 2.22 19.90 15.43
C PHE A 249 2.51 21.03 14.44
N ALA A 250 3.43 21.94 14.76
CA ALA A 250 3.82 23.02 13.86
C ALA A 250 4.30 22.50 12.49
N PHE A 251 5.19 21.50 12.49
CA PHE A 251 5.69 20.88 11.27
C PHE A 251 4.60 20.11 10.51
N SER A 252 3.67 19.45 11.22
CA SER A 252 2.58 18.69 10.60
C SER A 252 1.54 19.62 9.97
N LEU A 253 1.11 20.66 10.69
CA LEU A 253 0.04 21.57 10.31
C LEU A 253 0.44 22.51 9.17
N GLU A 254 1.66 23.06 9.15
CA GLU A 254 2.07 23.94 8.05
C GLU A 254 2.98 23.27 7.02
N GLY A 255 3.63 22.18 7.38
CA GLY A 255 4.59 21.52 6.50
C GLY A 255 3.96 20.75 5.34
N CYS A 256 2.66 20.44 5.34
CA CYS A 256 2.00 19.55 4.36
C CYS A 256 2.78 18.24 4.12
N ILE A 257 3.44 17.72 5.15
CA ILE A 257 4.40 16.63 5.06
C ILE A 257 3.72 15.29 5.34
N ARG A 258 4.23 14.20 4.76
CA ARG A 258 3.77 12.86 5.17
C ARG A 258 4.35 12.55 6.56
N PRO A 259 3.66 11.74 7.38
CA PRO A 259 4.14 11.41 8.71
C PRO A 259 5.57 10.81 8.73
N SER A 260 5.87 9.81 7.91
CA SER A 260 7.21 9.18 7.96
C SER A 260 8.34 10.12 7.53
N PRO A 261 8.25 10.85 6.41
CA PRO A 261 9.22 11.90 6.05
C PRO A 261 9.44 12.98 7.10
N LEU A 262 8.42 13.33 7.91
CA LEU A 262 8.59 14.31 8.97
C LEU A 262 9.58 13.83 10.04
N LEU A 263 9.50 12.55 10.40
CA LEU A 263 10.40 11.96 11.40
C LEU A 263 11.86 11.90 10.92
N TRP A 264 12.10 12.03 9.61
CA TRP A 264 13.43 12.02 9.00
C TRP A 264 14.02 13.41 8.75
N VAL A 265 13.31 14.47 9.09
CA VAL A 265 13.85 15.83 8.93
C VAL A 265 15.05 15.98 9.86
N LYS A 266 16.20 16.30 9.27
CA LYS A 266 17.43 16.56 10.01
C LYS A 266 17.39 17.95 10.62
N VAL A 267 18.05 18.11 11.77
CA VAL A 267 18.12 19.40 12.47
C VAL A 267 18.80 20.47 11.60
N GLU A 268 19.84 20.09 10.85
CA GLU A 268 20.59 20.97 9.92
C GLU A 268 19.75 21.45 8.73
N GLN A 269 18.67 20.74 8.40
CA GLN A 269 17.78 21.07 7.28
C GLN A 269 16.73 22.12 7.65
N VAL A 270 16.72 22.59 8.91
CA VAL A 270 15.77 23.59 9.42
C VAL A 270 16.46 24.94 9.60
N ALA A 271 15.92 25.97 8.99
CA ALA A 271 16.47 27.33 9.05
C ALA A 271 15.37 28.36 9.32
N LEU A 272 15.72 29.35 10.15
CA LEU A 272 14.89 30.52 10.40
C LEU A 272 15.22 31.58 9.35
N TYR A 273 14.19 32.24 8.84
CA TYR A 273 14.31 33.33 7.89
C TYR A 273 13.52 34.51 8.42
N ALA A 274 14.15 35.68 8.48
CA ALA A 274 13.42 36.93 8.66
C ALA A 274 12.60 37.21 7.38
N ASN A 275 11.32 37.51 7.52
CA ASN A 275 10.56 38.04 6.41
C ASN A 275 10.91 39.52 6.25
N LYS A 276 11.50 39.90 5.10
CA LYS A 276 11.85 41.31 4.84
C LYS A 276 10.62 42.23 4.73
N ASN A 277 9.43 41.65 4.57
CA ASN A 277 8.19 42.37 4.27
C ASN A 277 7.11 42.21 5.37
N SER A 278 7.43 41.63 6.53
CA SER A 278 6.52 41.54 7.68
C SER A 278 7.32 41.38 8.99
N ASP A 279 6.75 41.79 10.11
CA ASP A 279 7.34 41.67 11.47
C ASP A 279 7.52 40.23 12.00
N GLY A 280 7.46 39.22 11.13
CA GLY A 280 7.49 37.81 11.46
C GLY A 280 8.69 37.08 10.88
N SER A 281 9.28 36.19 11.68
CA SER A 281 10.20 35.17 11.19
C SER A 281 9.40 33.93 10.74
N HIS A 282 9.86 33.25 9.69
CA HIS A 282 9.28 31.97 9.25
C HIS A 282 10.36 30.88 9.24
N VAL A 283 9.96 29.66 9.55
CA VAL A 283 10.84 28.49 9.47
C VAL A 283 10.73 27.88 8.08
N ARG A 284 11.88 27.58 7.46
CA ARG A 284 11.96 26.73 6.27
C ARG A 284 12.63 25.43 6.63
N PHE A 285 12.16 24.35 6.02
CA PHE A 285 12.82 23.07 6.17
C PHE A 285 12.75 22.24 4.90
N VAL A 286 13.71 21.34 4.76
CA VAL A 286 13.82 20.41 3.63
C VAL A 286 13.36 19.03 4.07
N ALA A 287 12.48 18.41 3.29
CA ALA A 287 11.98 17.07 3.55
C ALA A 287 12.28 16.14 2.38
N TYR A 288 12.91 15.00 2.67
CA TYR A 288 13.16 13.94 1.70
C TYR A 288 12.02 12.92 1.71
N GLU A 289 11.51 12.57 0.53
CA GLU A 289 10.49 11.54 0.34
C GLU A 289 11.13 10.28 -0.28
N PRO A 290 11.46 9.24 0.49
CA PRO A 290 12.19 8.09 -0.03
C PRO A 290 11.39 7.26 -1.01
N LYS A 291 10.04 7.31 -0.93
CA LYS A 291 9.19 6.60 -1.89
C LYS A 291 9.44 7.08 -3.32
N THR A 292 9.77 8.35 -3.48
CA THR A 292 9.94 8.96 -4.79
C THR A 292 11.35 9.48 -5.07
N GLY A 293 12.20 9.57 -4.05
CA GLY A 293 13.52 10.19 -4.15
C GLY A 293 13.49 11.71 -4.21
N ASP A 294 12.35 12.34 -3.90
CA ASP A 294 12.19 13.80 -4.05
C ASP A 294 12.64 14.55 -2.81
N ILE A 295 13.00 15.80 -3.02
CA ILE A 295 13.27 16.78 -1.97
C ILE A 295 12.26 17.91 -2.09
N PHE A 296 11.59 18.24 -0.98
CA PHE A 296 10.57 19.29 -0.94
C PHE A 296 10.93 20.39 0.05
N ASN A 297 10.74 21.65 -0.38
CA ASN A 297 10.95 22.83 0.45
C ASN A 297 9.64 23.23 1.16
N LYS A 298 9.61 23.04 2.47
CA LYS A 298 8.44 23.30 3.33
C LYS A 298 8.62 24.59 4.13
N ARG A 299 7.51 25.13 4.67
CA ARG A 299 7.48 26.38 5.44
C ARG A 299 6.52 26.29 6.61
N ILE A 300 6.83 27.04 7.67
CA ILE A 300 5.96 27.35 8.80
C ILE A 300 6.00 28.88 8.95
N ILE A 301 4.87 29.53 8.71
CA ILE A 301 4.73 30.98 8.61
C ILE A 301 3.99 31.56 9.82
N HIS A 302 3.10 30.79 10.45
CA HIS A 302 2.40 31.23 11.65
C HIS A 302 3.42 31.51 12.78
N PRO A 303 3.41 32.72 13.39
CA PRO A 303 4.45 33.13 14.32
C PRO A 303 4.67 32.16 15.49
N ILE A 304 3.59 31.78 16.20
CA ILE A 304 3.65 30.84 17.34
C ILE A 304 4.20 29.47 16.90
N LEU A 305 3.74 28.94 15.76
CA LEU A 305 4.20 27.63 15.26
C LEU A 305 5.67 27.69 14.81
N ALA A 306 6.08 28.79 14.20
CA ALA A 306 7.47 29.02 13.80
C ALA A 306 8.39 29.10 15.03
N GLU A 307 7.94 29.76 16.10
CA GLU A 307 8.65 29.80 17.38
C GLU A 307 8.80 28.39 17.97
N TRP A 308 7.73 27.60 18.07
CA TRP A 308 7.79 26.23 18.59
C TRP A 308 8.76 25.36 17.79
N ALA A 309 8.65 25.40 16.46
CA ALA A 309 9.54 24.66 15.57
C ALA A 309 11.01 25.07 15.72
N TRP A 310 11.27 26.37 15.88
CA TRP A 310 12.62 26.89 16.05
C TRP A 310 13.21 26.55 17.42
N HIS A 311 12.43 26.72 18.49
CA HIS A 311 12.82 26.39 19.85
C HIS A 311 13.23 24.91 19.95
N TRP A 312 12.42 24.01 19.41
CA TRP A 312 12.73 22.58 19.39
C TRP A 312 14.01 22.28 18.61
N LYS A 313 14.20 22.89 17.45
CA LYS A 313 15.46 22.76 16.68
C LYS A 313 16.67 23.15 17.54
N LEU A 314 16.62 24.29 18.25
CA LEU A 314 17.72 24.73 19.11
C LEU A 314 18.00 23.73 20.24
N ARG A 315 16.94 23.17 20.84
CA ARG A 315 17.06 22.11 21.86
C ARG A 315 17.75 20.88 21.28
N ARG A 316 17.35 20.41 20.10
CA ARG A 316 18.00 19.28 19.42
C ARG A 316 19.47 19.53 19.10
N LEU A 317 19.82 20.74 18.67
CA LEU A 317 21.22 21.15 18.44
C LEU A 317 22.04 21.11 19.74
N LYS A 318 21.50 21.61 20.85
CA LYS A 318 22.17 21.61 22.16
C LYS A 318 22.59 20.20 22.60
N PHE A 319 21.78 19.20 22.27
CA PHE A 319 22.04 17.79 22.62
C PHE A 319 22.65 16.97 21.47
N HIS A 320 23.12 17.63 20.40
CA HIS A 320 23.77 17.00 19.26
C HIS A 320 22.96 15.87 18.60
N TYR A 321 21.64 16.03 18.52
CA TYR A 321 20.80 15.10 17.78
C TYR A 321 20.82 15.39 16.28
N ALA A 322 20.92 14.34 15.47
CA ALA A 322 20.88 14.46 14.00
C ALA A 322 19.47 14.78 13.46
N HIS A 323 18.43 14.23 14.09
CA HIS A 323 17.03 14.31 13.63
C HIS A 323 16.15 15.07 14.63
N LEU A 324 15.07 15.68 14.14
CA LEU A 324 14.14 16.44 14.98
C LEU A 324 13.38 15.55 15.98
N PHE A 325 12.91 14.38 15.56
CA PHE A 325 11.95 13.57 16.34
C PHE A 325 12.44 12.13 16.58
N VAL A 326 13.71 11.86 16.31
CA VAL A 326 14.31 10.53 16.50
C VAL A 326 15.60 10.67 17.30
N ASP A 327 15.62 10.06 18.47
CA ASP A 327 16.74 10.03 19.41
C ASP A 327 17.80 9.00 19.00
N SER A 328 18.32 9.13 17.79
CA SER A 328 19.44 8.31 17.34
C SER A 328 20.27 9.03 16.29
N ASN A 329 21.56 9.17 16.60
CA ASN A 329 22.56 9.77 15.70
C ASN A 329 23.01 8.80 14.61
N TYR A 330 22.76 7.51 14.79
CA TYR A 330 23.08 6.45 13.82
C TYR A 330 21.84 5.95 13.08
N TYR A 331 20.69 6.60 13.27
CA TYR A 331 19.48 6.25 12.56
C TYR A 331 19.68 6.46 11.07
N GLN A 332 19.86 5.36 10.35
CA GLN A 332 19.76 5.36 8.90
C GLN A 332 18.32 4.96 8.54
N PRO A 333 17.63 5.73 7.70
CA PRO A 333 16.33 5.34 7.18
C PRO A 333 16.50 4.17 6.21
N GLU A 334 16.69 2.96 6.74
CA GLU A 334 16.51 1.74 5.99
C GLU A 334 15.02 1.63 5.62
N LYS A 335 14.75 1.18 4.39
CA LYS A 335 13.43 1.15 3.75
C LYS A 335 12.28 0.82 4.72
N TYR A 336 11.47 1.84 5.00
CA TYR A 336 10.16 1.80 5.67
C TYR A 336 10.14 1.22 7.09
N GLU A 337 9.67 2.05 8.03
CA GLU A 337 8.99 1.62 9.26
C GLU A 337 9.82 0.68 10.15
N SER A 338 10.94 1.18 10.69
CA SER A 338 11.58 0.53 11.83
C SER A 338 10.63 0.51 13.04
N ALA A 339 10.79 -0.46 13.95
CA ALA A 339 10.03 -0.51 15.20
C ALA A 339 10.06 0.84 15.95
N ARG A 340 11.24 1.50 15.95
CA ARG A 340 11.40 2.82 16.53
C ARG A 340 10.54 3.91 15.87
N LEU A 341 10.39 3.89 14.55
CA LEU A 341 9.49 4.84 13.88
C LEU A 341 8.02 4.54 14.22
N ALA A 342 7.65 3.26 14.31
CA ALA A 342 6.29 2.87 14.68
C ALA A 342 5.95 3.39 16.09
N GLU A 343 6.86 3.25 17.07
CA GLU A 343 6.73 3.82 18.42
C GLU A 343 6.55 5.34 18.39
N VAL A 344 7.41 6.06 17.68
CA VAL A 344 7.34 7.54 17.60
C VAL A 344 6.03 7.98 16.94
N ARG A 345 5.59 7.28 15.89
CA ARG A 345 4.31 7.54 15.23
C ARG A 345 3.13 7.28 16.16
N GLU A 346 3.17 6.19 16.90
CA GLU A 346 2.09 5.84 17.82
C GLU A 346 1.97 6.89 18.92
N ARG A 347 3.09 7.32 19.51
CA ARG A 347 3.13 8.40 20.50
C ARG A 347 2.44 9.68 20.01
N PHE A 348 2.83 10.21 18.84
CA PHE A 348 2.19 11.43 18.31
C PHE A 348 0.75 11.18 17.86
N GLY A 349 0.47 10.02 17.26
CA GLY A 349 -0.87 9.64 16.85
C GLY A 349 -1.83 9.63 18.03
N ALA A 350 -1.38 9.12 19.16
CA ALA A 350 -2.17 9.03 20.37
C ALA A 350 -2.45 10.41 21.01
N CYS A 351 -1.45 11.32 21.08
CA CYS A 351 -1.69 12.71 21.45
C CYS A 351 -2.72 13.40 20.54
N TYR A 352 -2.67 13.15 19.23
CA TYR A 352 -3.63 13.76 18.30
C TYR A 352 -5.02 13.13 18.34
N ARG A 353 -5.17 11.88 18.77
CA ARG A 353 -6.49 11.30 19.06
C ARG A 353 -7.15 12.03 20.22
N GLU A 354 -6.43 12.27 21.31
CA GLU A 354 -6.93 13.08 22.43
C GLU A 354 -7.28 14.52 21.99
N LEU A 355 -6.46 15.13 21.13
CA LEU A 355 -6.78 16.44 20.55
C LEU A 355 -8.07 16.41 19.71
N PHE A 356 -8.26 15.39 18.86
CA PHE A 356 -9.45 15.29 18.02
C PHE A 356 -10.72 14.98 18.82
N GLU A 357 -10.61 14.21 19.90
CA GLU A 357 -11.68 14.04 20.89
C GLU A 357 -12.05 15.39 21.54
N TYR A 358 -11.06 16.16 21.98
CA TYR A 358 -11.26 17.49 22.54
C TYR A 358 -11.96 18.45 21.55
N LEU A 359 -11.60 18.37 20.27
CA LEU A 359 -12.23 19.15 19.20
C LEU A 359 -13.62 18.63 18.81
N GLY A 360 -14.08 17.53 19.41
CA GLY A 360 -15.38 16.94 19.14
C GLY A 360 -15.50 16.24 17.79
N LYS A 361 -14.38 15.83 17.18
CA LYS A 361 -14.41 15.04 15.93
C LYS A 361 -14.99 13.65 16.19
N GLN A 362 -15.78 13.15 15.25
CA GLN A 362 -16.51 11.88 15.42
C GLN A 362 -16.16 10.86 14.34
N GLU A 363 -15.59 11.29 13.22
CA GLU A 363 -15.31 10.42 12.09
C GLU A 363 -14.07 9.56 12.34
N ASP A 364 -14.21 8.24 12.17
CA ASP A 364 -13.16 7.22 12.37
C ASP A 364 -11.81 7.58 11.75
N ILE A 365 -11.82 8.30 10.63
CA ILE A 365 -10.60 8.65 9.90
C ILE A 365 -9.63 9.49 10.74
N TYR A 366 -10.16 10.37 11.61
CA TYR A 366 -9.35 11.15 12.55
C TYR A 366 -8.62 10.26 13.56
N PHE A 367 -9.15 9.08 13.86
CA PHE A 367 -8.64 8.17 14.89
C PHE A 367 -7.81 7.01 14.34
N GLN A 368 -8.12 6.52 13.13
CA GLN A 368 -7.41 5.39 12.52
C GLN A 368 -6.09 5.77 11.84
N ASP A 369 -6.01 6.95 11.22
CA ASP A 369 -4.80 7.43 10.54
C ASP A 369 -4.53 8.91 10.87
N THR A 370 -4.46 9.18 12.17
CA THR A 370 -4.41 10.51 12.77
C THR A 370 -3.28 11.38 12.21
N LEU A 371 -2.08 10.82 12.05
CA LEU A 371 -0.94 11.55 11.49
C LEU A 371 -1.12 11.87 10.00
N TYR A 372 -1.72 10.95 9.23
CA TYR A 372 -2.01 11.22 7.82
C TYR A 372 -3.15 12.22 7.66
N CYS A 373 -4.13 12.23 8.58
CA CYS A 373 -5.16 13.26 8.64
C CYS A 373 -4.57 14.66 8.82
N MET A 374 -3.54 14.82 9.66
CA MET A 374 -2.84 16.10 9.81
C MET A 374 -2.26 16.64 8.49
N ARG A 375 -1.79 15.76 7.59
CA ARG A 375 -1.37 16.18 6.25
C ARG A 375 -2.52 16.78 5.43
N HIS A 376 -3.73 16.23 5.55
CA HIS A 376 -4.91 16.74 4.85
C HIS A 376 -5.43 18.04 5.48
N ILE A 377 -5.48 18.11 6.81
CA ILE A 377 -5.78 19.33 7.56
C ILE A 377 -4.80 20.44 7.17
N SER A 378 -3.52 20.12 7.03
CA SER A 378 -2.49 21.07 6.59
C SER A 378 -2.79 21.68 5.22
N ALA A 379 -3.18 20.86 4.24
CA ALA A 379 -3.53 21.38 2.91
C ALA A 379 -4.73 22.34 2.99
N TRP A 380 -5.76 21.99 3.76
CA TRP A 380 -6.90 22.87 4.02
C TRP A 380 -6.51 24.15 4.74
N PHE A 381 -5.63 24.10 5.74
CA PHE A 381 -5.16 25.28 6.44
C PHE A 381 -4.53 26.31 5.50
N TRP A 382 -3.72 25.85 4.52
CA TRP A 382 -3.17 26.72 3.48
C TRP A 382 -4.24 27.24 2.52
N ILE A 383 -5.18 26.39 2.09
CA ILE A 383 -6.27 26.80 1.18
C ILE A 383 -7.19 27.82 1.86
N ASP A 384 -7.54 27.63 3.11
CA ASP A 384 -8.41 28.52 3.88
C ASP A 384 -7.77 29.89 4.10
N ARG A 385 -6.45 29.92 4.30
CA ARG A 385 -5.71 31.15 4.58
C ARG A 385 -5.39 31.97 3.33
N TYR A 386 -5.16 31.32 2.20
CA TYR A 386 -4.61 31.96 1.00
C TYR A 386 -5.44 31.73 -0.27
N GLY A 387 -6.57 31.02 -0.16
CA GLY A 387 -7.42 30.63 -1.29
C GLY A 387 -6.76 29.63 -2.24
N ILE A 388 -7.41 29.38 -3.37
CA ILE A 388 -6.93 28.45 -4.41
C ILE A 388 -5.60 28.88 -5.05
N ALA A 389 -5.23 30.15 -4.94
CA ALA A 389 -3.96 30.68 -5.44
C ALA A 389 -2.73 30.02 -4.78
N ILE A 390 -2.91 29.31 -3.66
CA ILE A 390 -1.86 28.57 -2.97
C ILE A 390 -1.52 27.22 -3.61
N ILE A 391 -2.32 26.73 -4.57
CA ILE A 391 -2.12 25.42 -5.21
C ILE A 391 -0.70 25.24 -5.79
N PRO A 392 -0.11 26.19 -6.55
CA PRO A 392 1.27 26.07 -7.04
C PRO A 392 2.28 25.90 -5.89
N ARG A 393 2.03 26.56 -4.75
CA ARG A 393 2.87 26.43 -3.55
C ARG A 393 2.73 25.04 -2.94
N LEU A 394 1.51 24.52 -2.78
CA LEU A 394 1.26 23.16 -2.29
C LEU A 394 1.92 22.10 -3.18
N ARG A 395 1.95 22.31 -4.51
CA ARG A 395 2.68 21.45 -5.45
C ARG A 395 4.18 21.41 -5.16
N SER A 396 4.79 22.59 -4.92
CA SER A 396 6.21 22.68 -4.49
C SER A 396 6.49 22.01 -3.13
N MET A 397 5.44 21.80 -2.33
CA MET A 397 5.48 21.11 -1.04
C MET A 397 5.10 19.62 -1.15
N GLY A 398 5.12 19.01 -2.33
CA GLY A 398 4.95 17.56 -2.48
C GLY A 398 3.52 17.09 -2.75
N TRP A 399 2.64 18.00 -3.17
CA TRP A 399 1.35 17.68 -3.77
C TRP A 399 1.42 17.78 -5.29
N ARG A 400 2.17 16.88 -5.93
CA ARG A 400 2.63 17.02 -7.33
C ARG A 400 1.53 17.28 -8.37
N SER A 401 0.36 16.68 -8.19
CA SER A 401 -0.73 16.70 -9.16
C SER A 401 -1.78 17.72 -8.73
N GLU A 402 -1.96 18.74 -9.55
CA GLU A 402 -3.02 19.73 -9.40
C GLU A 402 -4.40 19.08 -9.46
N SER A 403 -4.61 18.16 -10.39
CA SER A 403 -5.85 17.39 -10.48
C SER A 403 -6.12 16.58 -9.20
N THR A 404 -5.07 16.10 -8.51
CA THR A 404 -5.22 15.44 -7.20
C THR A 404 -5.66 16.44 -6.13
N LEU A 405 -5.05 17.62 -6.06
CA LEU A 405 -5.44 18.68 -5.12
C LEU A 405 -6.89 19.13 -5.38
N LEU A 406 -7.23 19.45 -6.62
CA LEU A 406 -8.59 19.83 -7.00
C LEU A 406 -9.58 18.71 -6.66
N SER A 407 -9.30 17.47 -7.07
CA SER A 407 -10.20 16.34 -6.78
C SER A 407 -10.37 16.02 -5.29
N HIS A 408 -9.44 16.43 -4.44
CA HIS A 408 -9.50 16.20 -3.00
C HIS A 408 -10.13 17.37 -2.23
N TYR A 409 -9.94 18.61 -2.71
CA TYR A 409 -10.13 19.83 -1.92
C TYR A 409 -10.95 20.94 -2.60
N VAL A 410 -11.28 20.81 -3.88
CA VAL A 410 -12.10 21.81 -4.59
C VAL A 410 -13.34 21.11 -5.12
N ASP A 411 -14.52 21.57 -4.70
CA ASP A 411 -15.74 21.30 -5.45
C ASP A 411 -15.70 22.19 -6.68
N ILE A 412 -15.48 21.55 -7.83
CA ILE A 412 -16.07 22.07 -9.06
C ILE A 412 -17.47 21.50 -9.00
N ASP A 413 -18.42 22.28 -8.47
CA ASP A 413 -19.83 21.98 -8.66
C ASP A 413 -20.03 21.64 -10.15
N ASP A 414 -20.81 20.61 -10.46
CA ASP A 414 -21.16 20.20 -11.83
C ASP A 414 -21.92 21.30 -12.62
N ALA A 415 -21.91 22.56 -12.14
CA ALA A 415 -22.42 23.77 -12.78
C ALA A 415 -21.37 24.50 -13.66
N SER A 416 -20.14 24.01 -13.80
CA SER A 416 -19.11 24.68 -14.62
C SER A 416 -18.70 23.97 -15.92
N GLU A 417 -19.47 22.98 -16.41
CA GLU A 417 -19.30 22.54 -17.81
C GLU A 417 -19.60 23.68 -18.80
N ASP A 418 -20.37 24.70 -18.40
CA ASP A 418 -20.62 25.91 -19.21
C ASP A 418 -19.42 26.88 -19.27
N MET A 419 -18.41 26.74 -18.40
CA MET A 419 -17.24 27.62 -18.38
C MET A 419 -16.06 27.13 -19.25
N LEU A 420 -16.18 25.92 -19.81
CA LEU A 420 -15.17 25.34 -20.70
C LEU A 420 -15.68 25.16 -22.14
N ASP A 421 -16.84 25.72 -22.48
CA ASP A 421 -17.25 25.87 -23.87
C ASP A 421 -16.59 27.12 -24.48
N PRO A 422 -15.56 26.98 -25.35
CA PRO A 422 -15.01 28.11 -26.10
C PRO A 422 -16.05 28.76 -27.04
N GLY A 423 -17.24 28.17 -27.20
CA GLY A 423 -18.36 28.69 -27.98
C GLY A 423 -19.12 29.86 -27.35
N ASN A 424 -18.93 30.17 -26.05
CA ASN A 424 -19.69 31.23 -25.37
C ASN A 424 -18.96 32.58 -25.27
N GLN A 425 -18.03 32.87 -26.20
CA GLN A 425 -17.58 34.24 -26.46
C GLN A 425 -18.52 34.92 -27.46
N VAL A 426 -19.71 35.36 -27.02
CA VAL A 426 -20.49 36.37 -27.75
C VAL A 426 -21.16 37.36 -26.80
N LYS A 427 -20.60 38.58 -26.79
CA LYS A 427 -21.23 39.90 -26.52
C LYS A 427 -21.70 40.23 -25.10
N ALA A 428 -20.87 41.01 -24.39
CA ALA A 428 -21.17 42.40 -24.03
C ALA A 428 -19.86 43.15 -23.74
#